data_AF-A0A2U1S3I3-F1
#
_entry.id   AF-A0A2U1S3I3-F1
#
_cell.length_a   1.000
_cell.length_b   1.000
_cell.length_c   1.000
_cell.angle_alpha   90.00
_cell.angle_beta   90.00
_cell.angle_gamma   90.00
#
_symmetry.space_group_name_H-M   'P 1'
#
loop_
_entity.id
_entity.type
_entity.pdbx_description
1 polymer ?
#
loop_
_entity_poly.entity_id
_entity_poly.type
_entity_poly.pdbx_seq_one_letter_code
_entity_poly.pdbx_strand_id
1 'polypeptide(L)'
;MAGRNLILIGVVLCLGFTVGCRSKSELHLSTVNVSASTVYCLFDPSCTVTTTNTHTASIPMQVGGTAFIESRTFAGKPGTPAAGLYGYEYRVNLEKAMETTVDVEEVGKVNYMPCLRSIVFDFGPIVDTLDYNGDKKTGELIYVVTSGGPGKIGLGPVERFHGRLTFNFDSPVCVGSSDRQGDSTFFFGLVSAQSPRSVDATIMETGGLGSASPKMKKNIKYHVEVPAPQTGTASASDSPGSL
;
A
#
# COMPACT_ATOMS: atom_id res chain seq x y z
N MET A 1 -70.78 37.19 29.90
CA MET A 1 -70.23 36.56 31.12
C MET A 1 -69.20 35.52 30.70
N ALA A 2 -67.97 35.74 31.16
CA ALA A 2 -66.85 34.82 31.36
C ALA A 2 -66.74 33.51 30.55
N GLY A 3 -65.62 33.38 29.84
CA GLY A 3 -64.70 32.27 30.07
C GLY A 3 -64.58 31.23 28.96
N ARG A 4 -63.45 31.22 28.24
CA ARG A 4 -62.24 30.46 28.65
C ARG A 4 -61.17 30.61 27.58
N ASN A 5 -60.13 31.35 27.94
CA ASN A 5 -58.83 31.32 27.27
C ASN A 5 -58.20 29.95 27.50
N LEU A 6 -57.79 29.28 26.42
CA LEU A 6 -56.87 28.14 26.49
C LEU A 6 -55.65 28.48 25.64
N ILE A 7 -54.59 28.73 26.39
CA ILE A 7 -53.20 28.92 26.01
C ILE A 7 -52.70 27.65 25.31
N LEU A 8 -52.05 27.80 24.15
CA LEU A 8 -51.09 26.81 23.64
C LEU A 8 -49.88 27.57 23.08
N ILE A 9 -48.96 27.86 23.99
CA ILE A 9 -47.57 28.24 23.74
C ILE A 9 -46.79 26.93 23.49
N GLY A 10 -45.96 26.89 22.45
CA GLY A 10 -44.85 25.95 22.40
C GLY A 10 -44.58 25.33 21.03
N VAL A 11 -44.20 26.11 20.02
CA VAL A 11 -43.39 25.58 18.91
C VAL A 11 -41.94 25.97 19.20
N VAL A 12 -41.24 25.07 19.89
CA VAL A 12 -39.81 25.18 20.14
C VAL A 12 -39.07 24.90 18.84
N LEU A 13 -38.22 25.86 18.49
CA LEU A 13 -37.27 25.92 17.41
C LEU A 13 -36.33 24.69 17.42
N CYS A 14 -36.56 23.69 16.56
CA CYS A 14 -35.54 22.66 16.24
C CYS A 14 -34.62 23.19 15.12
N LEU A 15 -33.84 24.22 15.43
CA LEU A 15 -32.65 24.63 14.69
C LEU A 15 -31.44 24.15 15.50
N GLY A 16 -30.95 22.95 15.23
CA GLY A 16 -29.85 22.39 16.00
C GLY A 16 -29.25 21.16 15.36
N PHE A 17 -28.10 21.36 14.70
CA PHE A 17 -27.07 20.37 14.44
C PHE A 17 -27.32 19.30 13.37
N THR A 18 -27.36 19.72 12.10
CA THR A 18 -26.71 18.92 11.04
C THR A 18 -25.20 19.01 11.23
N VAL A 19 -24.67 18.34 12.27
CA VAL A 19 -23.22 18.07 12.36
C VAL A 19 -22.86 17.34 11.10
N GLY A 20 -21.99 17.94 10.29
CA GLY A 20 -21.52 17.35 9.07
C GLY A 20 -20.94 15.97 9.35
N CYS A 21 -21.64 14.94 8.86
CA CYS A 21 -20.92 13.80 8.33
C CYS A 21 -20.06 14.34 7.20
N ARG A 22 -18.83 14.79 7.51
CA ARG A 22 -17.77 14.83 6.52
C ARG A 22 -17.74 13.42 5.96
N SER A 23 -18.25 13.25 4.74
CA SER A 23 -18.03 12.04 3.96
C SER A 23 -16.56 11.69 4.11
N LYS A 24 -16.25 10.48 4.59
CA LYS A 24 -14.88 9.97 4.57
C LYS A 24 -14.45 10.11 3.12
N SER A 25 -13.58 11.09 2.84
CA SER A 25 -13.09 11.30 1.48
C SER A 25 -12.05 10.22 1.25
N GLU A 26 -12.53 9.04 0.91
CA GLU A 26 -11.73 7.98 0.31
C GLU A 26 -11.34 8.51 -1.07
N LEU A 27 -10.12 9.02 -1.17
CA LEU A 27 -9.60 9.49 -2.44
C LEU A 27 -9.06 8.26 -3.17
N HIS A 28 -9.77 7.83 -4.21
CA HIS A 28 -9.22 6.88 -5.17
C HIS A 28 -8.10 7.60 -5.93
N LEU A 29 -6.90 7.02 -5.87
CA LEU A 29 -5.74 7.55 -6.57
C LEU A 29 -5.66 6.92 -7.96
N SER A 30 -5.25 7.73 -8.93
CA SER A 30 -5.01 7.27 -10.30
C SER A 30 -3.79 6.36 -10.35
N THR A 31 -3.92 5.28 -11.12
CA THR A 31 -2.85 4.31 -11.40
C THR A 31 -2.67 4.21 -12.92
N VAL A 32 -1.43 4.16 -13.38
CA VAL A 32 -1.12 3.96 -14.80
C VAL A 32 -0.15 2.79 -15.02
N ASN A 33 -0.48 1.95 -16.00
CA ASN A 33 0.38 0.85 -16.42
C ASN A 33 1.39 1.35 -17.46
N VAL A 34 2.68 1.12 -17.20
CA VAL A 34 3.78 1.70 -17.97
C VAL A 34 4.93 0.71 -18.15
N SER A 35 5.87 1.05 -19.04
CA SER A 35 7.14 0.34 -19.12
C SER A 35 8.14 0.89 -18.10
N ALA A 36 9.08 0.05 -17.64
CA ALA A 36 10.15 0.47 -16.74
C ALA A 36 10.94 1.64 -17.32
N SER A 37 11.26 1.56 -18.62
CA SER A 37 12.01 2.60 -19.32
C SER A 37 11.27 3.95 -19.30
N THR A 38 9.94 3.97 -19.50
CA THR A 38 9.16 5.21 -19.48
C THR A 38 9.28 5.94 -18.15
N VAL A 39 9.19 5.20 -17.04
CA VAL A 39 9.38 5.76 -15.69
C VAL A 39 10.82 6.21 -15.49
N TYR A 40 11.79 5.37 -15.82
CA TYR A 40 13.20 5.66 -15.56
C TYR A 40 13.74 6.85 -16.35
N CYS A 41 13.20 7.14 -17.54
CA CYS A 41 13.54 8.35 -18.29
C CYS A 41 13.14 9.64 -17.55
N LEU A 42 12.18 9.59 -16.61
CA LEU A 42 11.83 10.75 -15.77
C LEU A 42 12.92 11.07 -14.75
N PHE A 43 13.78 10.11 -14.40
CA PHE A 43 14.79 10.21 -13.35
C PHE A 43 16.21 10.28 -13.89
N ASP A 44 16.48 9.68 -15.05
CA ASP A 44 17.81 9.60 -15.64
C ASP A 44 17.73 9.79 -17.15
N PRO A 45 18.53 10.69 -17.76
CA PRO A 45 18.55 10.85 -19.21
C PRO A 45 18.95 9.57 -19.98
N SER A 46 19.64 8.62 -19.34
CA SER A 46 19.92 7.31 -19.95
C SER A 46 18.76 6.33 -19.84
N CYS A 47 17.65 6.71 -19.20
CA CYS A 47 16.49 5.87 -18.94
C CYS A 47 16.81 4.60 -18.11
N THR A 48 17.87 4.68 -17.31
CA THR A 48 18.29 3.65 -16.38
C THR A 48 18.51 4.27 -15.02
N VAL A 49 17.83 3.79 -13.98
CA VAL A 49 17.99 4.33 -12.63
C VAL A 49 19.08 3.58 -11.86
N THR A 50 19.94 4.33 -11.18
CA THR A 50 20.82 3.76 -10.15
C THR A 50 20.06 3.73 -8.84
N THR A 51 19.78 2.53 -8.33
CA THR A 51 19.13 2.37 -7.03
C THR A 51 20.07 2.85 -5.91
N THR A 52 19.60 3.79 -5.09
CA THR A 52 20.32 4.29 -3.92
C THR A 52 20.10 3.43 -2.68
N ASN A 53 18.97 2.72 -2.62
CA ASN A 53 18.69 1.72 -1.60
C ASN A 53 17.90 0.59 -2.24
N THR A 54 18.31 -0.64 -1.97
CA THR A 54 17.52 -1.85 -2.27
C THR A 54 17.39 -2.62 -0.96
N HIS A 55 16.16 -2.91 -0.57
CA HIS A 55 15.86 -3.59 0.68
C HIS A 55 14.83 -4.69 0.45
N THR A 56 15.06 -5.84 1.07
CA THR A 56 14.12 -6.97 1.10
C THR A 56 13.72 -7.24 2.54
N ALA A 57 12.43 -7.15 2.83
CA ALA A 57 11.87 -7.47 4.14
C ALA A 57 11.03 -8.76 4.06
N SER A 58 11.35 -9.73 4.91
CA SER A 58 10.60 -10.98 4.99
C SER A 58 9.19 -10.72 5.50
N ILE A 59 8.19 -11.32 4.85
CA ILE A 59 6.80 -11.32 5.33
C ILE A 59 6.65 -12.55 6.23
N PRO A 60 6.33 -12.40 7.52
CA PRO A 60 6.30 -13.51 8.48
C PRO A 60 5.03 -14.38 8.33
N MET A 61 4.80 -14.90 7.12
CA MET A 61 3.70 -15.80 6.78
C MET A 61 3.97 -17.23 7.28
N GLN A 62 2.92 -17.97 7.63
CA GLN A 62 3.04 -19.40 7.96
C GLN A 62 3.10 -20.24 6.68
N VAL A 63 4.26 -20.25 6.02
CA VAL A 63 4.46 -20.86 4.70
C VAL A 63 5.79 -21.61 4.65
N GLY A 64 5.92 -22.54 3.71
CA GLY A 64 7.25 -23.04 3.31
C GLY A 64 7.98 -22.03 2.42
N GLY A 65 9.31 -22.12 2.37
CA GLY A 65 10.12 -21.28 1.48
C GLY A 65 10.21 -19.82 1.91
N THR A 66 10.19 -18.88 0.95
CA THR A 66 10.44 -17.45 1.21
C THR A 66 9.32 -16.56 0.68
N ALA A 67 8.82 -15.67 1.53
CA ALA A 67 7.91 -14.59 1.21
C ALA A 67 8.54 -13.25 1.62
N PHE A 68 8.62 -12.28 0.70
CA PHE A 68 9.23 -10.99 1.00
C PHE A 68 8.61 -9.85 0.18
N ILE A 69 8.76 -8.63 0.70
CA ILE A 69 8.63 -7.41 -0.07
C ILE A 69 10.01 -6.94 -0.50
N GLU A 70 10.16 -6.66 -1.79
CA GLU A 70 11.31 -5.98 -2.35
C GLU A 70 10.98 -4.50 -2.50
N SER A 71 11.88 -3.64 -2.07
CA SER A 71 11.74 -2.19 -2.17
C SER A 71 13.01 -1.59 -2.76
N ARG A 72 12.84 -0.56 -3.58
CA ARG A 72 13.94 0.17 -4.22
C ARG A 72 13.67 1.66 -4.16
N THR A 73 14.72 2.43 -3.94
CA THR A 73 14.66 3.89 -4.06
C THR A 73 15.73 4.37 -5.01
N PHE A 74 15.44 5.45 -5.75
CA PHE A 74 16.36 6.11 -6.66
C PHE A 74 16.08 7.61 -6.71
N ALA A 75 17.07 8.40 -7.07
CA ALA A 75 16.96 9.86 -7.10
C ALA A 75 16.98 10.39 -8.54
N GLY A 76 16.20 11.44 -8.80
CA GLY A 76 16.20 12.10 -10.11
C GLY A 76 17.45 12.96 -10.30
N LYS A 77 18.10 12.80 -11.46
CA LYS A 77 19.30 13.56 -11.83
C LYS A 77 18.96 15.00 -12.22
N PRO A 78 19.91 15.95 -12.09
CA PRO A 78 19.74 17.31 -12.58
C PRO A 78 19.31 17.35 -14.05
N GLY A 79 18.35 18.23 -14.37
CA GLY A 79 17.83 18.40 -15.73
C GLY A 79 16.77 17.37 -16.16
N THR A 80 16.40 16.43 -15.28
CA THR A 80 15.30 15.49 -15.53
C THR A 80 13.97 16.01 -14.95
N PRO A 81 12.81 15.53 -15.43
CA PRO A 81 11.51 15.86 -14.84
C PRO A 81 11.43 15.60 -13.33
N ALA A 82 12.10 14.55 -12.83
CA ALA A 82 12.11 14.18 -11.42
C ALA A 82 13.32 14.75 -10.64
N ALA A 83 14.01 15.78 -11.15
CA ALA A 83 15.17 16.37 -10.48
C ALA A 83 14.82 16.81 -9.04
N GLY A 84 15.61 16.33 -8.06
CA GLY A 84 15.39 16.61 -6.63
C GLY A 84 14.30 15.76 -5.98
N LEU A 85 13.72 14.79 -6.69
CA LEU A 85 12.73 13.85 -6.18
C LEU A 85 13.33 12.45 -6.01
N TYR A 86 12.63 11.63 -5.23
CA TYR A 86 12.92 10.22 -5.00
C TYR A 86 11.79 9.35 -5.53
N GLY A 87 12.14 8.36 -6.36
CA GLY A 87 11.26 7.28 -6.75
C GLY A 87 11.29 6.19 -5.68
N TYR A 88 10.10 5.66 -5.36
CA TYR A 88 9.90 4.54 -4.46
C TYR A 88 9.18 3.43 -5.20
N GLU A 89 9.82 2.26 -5.33
CA GLU A 89 9.25 1.08 -5.98
C GLU A 89 9.14 -0.08 -4.99
N TYR A 90 8.03 -0.81 -5.10
CA TYR A 90 7.74 -1.98 -4.27
C TYR A 90 7.28 -3.15 -5.13
N ARG A 91 7.64 -4.35 -4.70
CA ARG A 91 7.17 -5.61 -5.27
C ARG A 91 6.98 -6.63 -4.17
N VAL A 92 5.81 -7.27 -4.14
CA VAL A 92 5.58 -8.44 -3.29
C VAL A 92 5.98 -9.68 -4.08
N ASN A 93 6.83 -10.53 -3.49
CA ASN A 93 7.30 -11.75 -4.14
C ASN A 93 7.06 -12.99 -3.25
N LEU A 94 6.15 -13.85 -3.71
CA LEU A 94 5.82 -15.15 -3.13
C LEU A 94 6.19 -16.30 -4.09
N GLU A 95 6.97 -16.06 -5.14
CA GLU A 95 7.34 -17.06 -6.16
C GLU A 95 8.09 -18.26 -5.55
N LYS A 96 8.70 -18.10 -4.38
CA LYS A 96 9.38 -19.17 -3.66
C LYS A 96 8.67 -19.54 -2.36
N ALA A 97 7.50 -18.98 -2.09
CA ALA A 97 6.66 -19.37 -0.97
C ALA A 97 5.78 -20.55 -1.41
N MET A 98 5.59 -21.51 -0.53
CA MET A 98 4.80 -22.71 -0.81
C MET A 98 3.79 -22.96 0.31
N GLU A 99 2.68 -23.60 -0.04
CA GLU A 99 1.69 -24.08 0.92
C GLU A 99 2.33 -24.93 2.02
N THR A 100 1.72 -24.91 3.20
CA THR A 100 2.15 -25.74 4.33
C THR A 100 0.96 -26.50 4.90
N THR A 101 1.22 -27.53 5.69
CA THR A 101 0.16 -28.23 6.42
C THR A 101 0.00 -27.61 7.80
N VAL A 102 -1.21 -27.15 8.12
CA VAL A 102 -1.56 -26.62 9.45
C VAL A 102 -2.59 -27.54 10.10
N ASP A 103 -2.53 -27.63 11.43
CA ASP A 103 -3.53 -28.36 12.20
C ASP A 103 -4.66 -27.41 12.59
N VAL A 104 -5.88 -27.73 12.19
CA VAL A 104 -7.09 -26.94 12.49
C VAL A 104 -7.93 -27.75 13.45
N GLU A 105 -8.17 -27.20 14.65
CA GLU A 105 -9.06 -27.80 15.64
C GLU A 105 -10.41 -28.18 14.99
N GLU A 106 -10.90 -29.38 15.29
CA GLU A 106 -12.12 -29.99 14.71
C GLU A 106 -12.03 -30.47 13.25
N VAL A 107 -11.03 -30.04 12.46
CA VAL A 107 -10.87 -30.42 11.04
C VAL A 107 -9.65 -31.31 10.80
N GLY A 108 -8.64 -31.23 11.68
CA GLY A 108 -7.35 -31.90 11.54
C GLY A 108 -6.40 -31.18 10.59
N LYS A 109 -5.49 -31.93 9.97
CA LYS A 109 -4.46 -31.38 9.09
C LYS A 109 -5.04 -30.93 7.76
N VAL A 110 -4.86 -29.66 7.42
CA VAL A 110 -5.26 -29.08 6.13
C VAL A 110 -4.10 -28.41 5.43
N ASN A 111 -4.11 -28.44 4.10
CA ASN A 111 -3.18 -27.64 3.30
C ASN A 111 -3.62 -26.18 3.37
N TYR A 112 -2.67 -25.32 3.76
CA TYR A 112 -2.85 -23.90 3.93
C TYR A 112 -2.05 -23.15 2.87
N MET A 113 -2.80 -22.50 1.98
CA MET A 113 -2.28 -21.72 0.85
C MET A 113 -2.76 -20.27 1.03
N PRO A 114 -2.05 -19.46 1.84
CA PRO A 114 -2.41 -18.06 2.06
C PRO A 114 -2.19 -17.22 0.80
N CYS A 115 -3.03 -16.20 0.63
CA CYS A 115 -2.86 -15.17 -0.39
C CYS A 115 -2.94 -13.78 0.23
N LEU A 116 -2.17 -12.83 -0.27
CA LEU A 116 -2.19 -11.44 0.16
C LEU A 116 -3.16 -10.64 -0.70
N ARG A 117 -3.89 -9.69 -0.11
CA ARG A 117 -4.91 -8.88 -0.82
C ARG A 117 -4.55 -7.41 -0.98
N SER A 118 -3.78 -6.87 -0.03
CA SER A 118 -3.38 -5.48 -0.06
C SER A 118 -2.15 -5.24 0.80
N ILE A 119 -1.52 -4.10 0.56
CA ILE A 119 -0.48 -3.53 1.40
C ILE A 119 -0.84 -2.10 1.75
N VAL A 120 -0.66 -1.75 3.01
CA VAL A 120 -0.92 -0.41 3.55
C VAL A 120 0.40 0.17 4.00
N PHE A 121 0.67 1.38 3.54
CA PHE A 121 1.84 2.14 3.96
C PHE A 121 1.39 3.46 4.60
N ASP A 122 2.09 3.88 5.64
CA ASP A 122 2.06 5.27 6.06
C ASP A 122 2.96 6.05 5.09
N PHE A 123 2.38 6.84 4.19
CA PHE A 123 3.15 7.60 3.19
C PHE A 123 3.07 9.09 3.49
N GLY A 124 4.24 9.73 3.43
CA GLY A 124 4.36 11.18 3.39
C GLY A 124 3.77 11.81 2.13
N PRO A 125 4.10 13.08 1.85
CA PRO A 125 3.58 13.79 0.69
C PRO A 125 4.01 13.10 -0.60
N ILE A 126 3.08 12.97 -1.54
CA ILE A 126 3.27 12.38 -2.87
C ILE A 126 3.31 13.50 -3.89
N VAL A 127 4.17 13.39 -4.89
CA VAL A 127 4.22 14.30 -6.04
C VAL A 127 3.22 13.84 -7.09
N ASP A 128 2.37 14.75 -7.55
CA ASP A 128 1.30 14.51 -8.53
C ASP A 128 1.55 15.23 -9.88
N THR A 129 2.71 15.86 -10.03
CA THR A 129 3.06 16.66 -11.20
C THR A 129 3.79 15.88 -12.29
N LEU A 130 4.10 14.59 -12.05
CA LEU A 130 4.78 13.75 -13.03
C LEU A 130 3.76 13.10 -13.97
N ASP A 131 4.16 12.99 -15.23
CA ASP A 131 3.44 12.30 -16.30
C ASP A 131 4.20 11.00 -16.56
N TYR A 132 3.70 9.89 -16.01
CA TYR A 132 4.34 8.58 -16.11
C TYR A 132 4.07 7.90 -17.44
N ASN A 133 2.97 8.21 -18.13
CA ASN A 133 2.61 7.56 -19.39
C ASN A 133 2.90 8.40 -20.64
N GLY A 134 3.29 9.67 -20.48
CA GLY A 134 3.66 10.58 -21.56
C GLY A 134 2.47 11.25 -22.27
N ASP A 135 1.26 11.20 -21.71
CA ASP A 135 0.05 11.75 -22.32
C ASP A 135 -0.14 13.26 -22.07
N LYS A 136 0.81 13.89 -21.37
CA LYS A 136 0.87 15.30 -20.97
C LYS A 136 -0.20 15.71 -19.96
N LYS A 137 -0.81 14.76 -19.26
CA LYS A 137 -1.69 15.04 -18.12
C LYS A 137 -0.94 14.83 -16.81
N THR A 138 -1.30 15.65 -15.84
CA THR A 138 -0.82 15.52 -14.45
C THR A 138 -1.90 14.89 -13.59
N GLY A 139 -1.55 14.60 -12.34
CA GLY A 139 -2.43 13.92 -11.40
C GLY A 139 -2.30 12.39 -11.46
N GLU A 140 -1.29 11.87 -12.16
CA GLU A 140 -0.87 10.47 -12.08
C GLU A 140 -0.03 10.29 -10.83
N LEU A 141 -0.54 9.54 -9.86
CA LEU A 141 0.11 9.42 -8.56
C LEU A 141 0.94 8.15 -8.44
N ILE A 142 0.53 7.10 -9.14
CA ILE A 142 1.05 5.76 -8.98
C ILE A 142 1.27 5.15 -10.35
N TYR A 143 2.44 4.58 -10.56
CA TYR A 143 2.75 3.80 -11.75
C TYR A 143 2.87 2.32 -11.41
N VAL A 144 2.55 1.46 -12.38
CA VAL A 144 2.73 0.01 -12.33
C VAL A 144 3.56 -0.41 -13.53
N VAL A 145 4.72 -1.02 -13.28
CA VAL A 145 5.68 -1.44 -14.29
C VAL A 145 5.27 -2.80 -14.87
N THR A 146 4.38 -2.77 -15.87
CA THR A 146 3.82 -3.98 -16.49
C THR A 146 4.67 -4.51 -17.66
N SER A 147 5.71 -3.78 -18.07
CA SER A 147 6.64 -4.19 -19.13
C SER A 147 8.09 -3.82 -18.80
N GLY A 148 9.02 -4.73 -19.11
CA GLY A 148 10.45 -4.56 -18.81
C GLY A 148 10.85 -4.87 -17.35
N GLY A 149 9.92 -5.36 -16.53
CA GLY A 149 10.14 -5.75 -15.14
C GLY A 149 9.54 -7.13 -14.82
N PRO A 150 9.91 -7.74 -13.68
CA PRO A 150 9.33 -9.01 -13.21
C PRO A 150 7.93 -8.78 -12.62
N GLY A 151 7.15 -9.86 -12.49
CA GLY A 151 5.82 -9.80 -11.90
C GLY A 151 4.70 -10.24 -12.84
N LYS A 152 3.52 -10.45 -12.27
CA LYS A 152 2.31 -10.81 -13.04
C LYS A 152 1.02 -10.20 -12.49
N ILE A 153 0.97 -9.81 -11.22
CA ILE A 153 -0.22 -9.20 -10.60
C ILE A 153 -0.08 -7.68 -10.53
N GLY A 154 -1.08 -6.97 -11.04
CA GLY A 154 -1.18 -5.50 -10.98
C GLY A 154 -1.80 -4.97 -9.70
N LEU A 155 -2.13 -3.68 -9.73
CA LEU A 155 -2.82 -2.99 -8.65
C LEU A 155 -4.26 -2.70 -9.05
N GLY A 156 -5.18 -3.04 -8.14
CA GLY A 156 -6.54 -2.56 -8.17
C GLY A 156 -6.64 -1.13 -7.64
N PRO A 157 -7.82 -0.72 -7.13
CA PRO A 157 -8.02 0.61 -6.58
C PRO A 157 -7.01 0.93 -5.48
N VAL A 158 -6.38 2.10 -5.55
CA VAL A 158 -5.55 2.62 -4.46
C VAL A 158 -6.30 3.69 -3.71
N GLU A 159 -6.39 3.53 -2.40
CA GLU A 159 -7.17 4.40 -1.53
C GLU A 159 -6.23 5.18 -0.60
N ARG A 160 -6.54 6.46 -0.39
CA ARG A 160 -5.89 7.27 0.64
C ARG A 160 -6.83 7.59 1.78
N PHE A 161 -6.43 7.23 3.00
CA PHE A 161 -7.18 7.56 4.22
C PHE A 161 -6.25 7.94 5.37
N HIS A 162 -6.40 9.15 5.91
CA HIS A 162 -5.63 9.66 7.05
C HIS A 162 -4.09 9.52 6.87
N GLY A 163 -3.59 9.84 5.67
CA GLY A 163 -2.15 9.74 5.35
C GLY A 163 -1.68 8.33 4.95
N ARG A 164 -2.51 7.31 5.15
CA ARG A 164 -2.19 5.94 4.74
C ARG A 164 -2.67 5.66 3.33
N LEU A 165 -1.83 4.98 2.57
CA LEU A 165 -2.14 4.47 1.24
C LEU A 165 -2.40 2.98 1.32
N THR A 166 -3.56 2.55 0.84
CA THR A 166 -3.92 1.15 0.70
C THR A 166 -3.83 0.78 -0.76
N PHE A 167 -2.83 -0.03 -1.11
CA PHE A 167 -2.67 -0.59 -2.44
C PHE A 167 -3.36 -1.95 -2.45
N ASN A 168 -4.53 -2.03 -3.10
CA ASN A 168 -5.21 -3.29 -3.33
C ASN A 168 -4.58 -3.99 -4.54
N PHE A 169 -4.40 -5.31 -4.48
CA PHE A 169 -3.93 -6.08 -5.62
C PHE A 169 -5.09 -6.40 -6.57
N ASP A 170 -4.86 -6.36 -7.89
CA ASP A 170 -5.88 -6.69 -8.90
C ASP A 170 -6.43 -8.11 -8.73
N SER A 171 -5.61 -9.00 -8.16
CA SER A 171 -5.97 -10.34 -7.72
C SER A 171 -5.12 -10.69 -6.51
N PRO A 172 -5.58 -11.58 -5.61
CA PRO A 172 -4.77 -12.01 -4.48
C PRO A 172 -3.41 -12.59 -4.93
N VAL A 173 -2.33 -12.19 -4.25
CA VAL A 173 -0.98 -12.72 -4.49
C VAL A 173 -0.81 -13.95 -3.63
N CYS A 174 -0.89 -15.14 -4.21
CA CYS A 174 -0.90 -16.41 -3.50
C CYS A 174 0.48 -17.06 -3.41
N VAL A 175 0.69 -17.89 -2.39
CA VAL A 175 1.82 -18.84 -2.39
C VAL A 175 1.59 -19.97 -3.39
N GLY A 176 2.67 -20.69 -3.72
CA GLY A 176 2.61 -21.84 -4.61
C GLY A 176 2.03 -23.10 -3.97
N SER A 177 1.65 -24.05 -4.81
CA SER A 177 1.30 -25.44 -4.44
C SER A 177 2.44 -26.39 -4.80
N SER A 178 2.29 -27.68 -4.52
CA SER A 178 3.30 -28.70 -4.89
C SER A 178 3.69 -28.72 -6.38
N ASP A 179 2.79 -28.29 -7.26
CA ASP A 179 2.93 -28.32 -8.73
C ASP A 179 2.99 -26.94 -9.37
N ARG A 180 2.87 -25.85 -8.60
CA ARG A 180 2.79 -24.49 -9.12
C ARG A 180 3.59 -23.52 -8.28
N GLN A 181 4.34 -22.66 -8.96
CA GLN A 181 5.03 -21.55 -8.32
C GLN A 181 4.05 -20.51 -7.76
N GLY A 182 4.40 -19.86 -6.65
CA GLY A 182 3.62 -18.75 -6.12
C GLY A 182 3.63 -17.50 -7.00
N ASP A 183 2.96 -16.47 -6.52
CA ASP A 183 2.74 -15.24 -7.27
C ASP A 183 3.73 -14.12 -6.93
N SER A 184 3.79 -13.12 -7.81
CA SER A 184 4.44 -11.85 -7.52
C SER A 184 3.70 -10.71 -8.19
N THR A 185 3.75 -9.53 -7.56
CA THR A 185 3.25 -8.30 -8.19
C THR A 185 4.24 -7.83 -9.25
N PHE A 186 3.76 -7.01 -10.19
CA PHE A 186 4.63 -6.05 -10.86
C PHE A 186 5.28 -5.12 -9.83
N PHE A 187 6.35 -4.44 -10.22
CA PHE A 187 6.77 -3.26 -9.47
C PHE A 187 5.70 -2.18 -9.59
N PHE A 188 5.35 -1.58 -8.47
CA PHE A 188 4.52 -0.39 -8.44
C PHE A 188 5.21 0.67 -7.59
N GLY A 189 4.99 1.92 -7.92
CA GLY A 189 5.71 2.98 -7.28
C GLY A 189 5.06 4.34 -7.36
N LEU A 190 5.68 5.27 -6.65
CA LEU A 190 5.29 6.66 -6.55
C LEU A 190 6.50 7.52 -6.22
N VAL A 191 6.28 8.84 -6.16
CA VAL A 191 7.36 9.82 -6.04
C VAL A 191 7.13 10.76 -4.88
N SER A 192 8.20 11.11 -4.19
CA SER A 192 8.18 12.12 -3.13
C SER A 192 9.43 12.99 -3.17
N ALA A 193 9.31 14.22 -2.68
CA ALA A 193 10.47 15.08 -2.38
C ALA A 193 11.14 14.71 -1.04
N GLN A 194 10.52 13.86 -0.22
CA GLN A 194 11.09 13.42 1.06
C GLN A 194 12.05 12.25 0.83
N SER A 195 13.14 12.22 1.60
CA SER A 195 14.09 11.13 1.58
C SER A 195 13.53 9.86 2.24
N PRO A 196 14.03 8.66 1.88
CA PRO A 196 13.52 7.41 2.40
C PRO A 196 13.76 7.27 3.91
N ARG A 197 12.75 6.78 4.63
CA ARG A 197 12.85 6.35 6.04
C ARG A 197 12.22 4.97 6.20
N SER A 198 12.66 4.22 7.21
CA SER A 198 11.99 2.97 7.56
C SER A 198 10.59 3.27 8.09
N VAL A 199 9.57 2.62 7.52
CA VAL A 199 8.18 2.66 7.97
C VAL A 199 7.64 1.25 8.12
N ASP A 200 6.68 1.08 9.03
CA ASP A 200 5.95 -0.16 9.18
C ASP A 200 4.81 -0.25 8.15
N ALA A 201 4.96 -1.14 7.16
CA ALA A 201 3.92 -1.48 6.21
C ALA A 201 3.08 -2.64 6.73
N THR A 202 1.75 -2.51 6.61
CA THR A 202 0.80 -3.55 6.98
C THR A 202 0.33 -4.30 5.73
N ILE A 203 0.68 -5.57 5.62
CA ILE A 203 0.23 -6.45 4.55
C ILE A 203 -0.97 -7.25 5.05
N MET A 204 -2.05 -7.29 4.26
CA MET A 204 -3.27 -7.99 4.62
C MET A 204 -3.38 -9.32 3.87
N GLU A 205 -3.66 -10.40 4.60
CA GLU A 205 -4.01 -11.68 3.99
C GLU A 205 -5.50 -11.71 3.59
N THR A 206 -5.82 -12.41 2.50
CA THR A 206 -7.15 -12.97 2.31
C THR A 206 -7.46 -13.91 3.49
N GLY A 207 -8.71 -13.96 3.97
CA GLY A 207 -9.07 -15.05 4.88
C GLY A 207 -8.87 -16.34 4.09
N GLY A 208 -7.81 -17.10 4.41
CA GLY A 208 -7.19 -18.09 3.52
C GLY A 208 -8.19 -18.88 2.68
N LEU A 209 -7.93 -18.98 1.37
CA LEU A 209 -8.80 -19.69 0.41
C LEU A 209 -8.74 -21.22 0.51
N GLY A 210 -8.12 -21.76 1.56
CA GLY A 210 -8.19 -23.18 1.89
C GLY A 210 -9.55 -23.54 2.47
N SER A 211 -9.97 -24.79 2.32
CA SER A 211 -11.15 -25.42 2.93
C SER A 211 -11.14 -25.46 4.47
N ALA A 212 -10.43 -24.55 5.12
CA ALA A 212 -10.37 -24.41 6.54
C ALA A 212 -11.64 -23.71 7.07
N SER A 213 -12.13 -24.25 8.19
CA SER A 213 -13.33 -23.85 8.91
C SER A 213 -13.57 -22.33 8.97
N PRO A 214 -14.84 -21.85 9.00
CA PRO A 214 -15.18 -20.43 9.20
C PRO A 214 -14.48 -19.76 10.40
N LYS A 215 -13.99 -20.54 11.36
CA LYS A 215 -13.19 -20.09 12.52
C LYS A 215 -11.77 -19.60 12.15
N MET A 216 -11.26 -19.91 10.95
CA MET A 216 -9.97 -19.47 10.42
C MET A 216 -10.05 -18.13 9.65
N LYS A 217 -11.23 -17.50 9.57
CA LYS A 217 -11.45 -16.15 8.99
C LYS A 217 -10.86 -15.03 9.87
N LYS A 218 -9.62 -15.18 10.32
CA LYS A 218 -8.90 -14.08 10.96
C LYS A 218 -8.45 -13.12 9.86
N ASN A 219 -8.67 -11.83 10.05
CA ASN A 219 -8.01 -10.79 9.25
C ASN A 219 -6.53 -10.78 9.65
N ILE A 220 -5.74 -11.68 9.08
CA ILE A 220 -4.31 -11.76 9.36
C ILE A 220 -3.63 -10.54 8.74
N LYS A 221 -2.77 -9.90 9.54
CA LYS A 221 -1.99 -8.73 9.18
C LYS A 221 -0.53 -9.03 9.48
N TYR A 222 0.32 -8.72 8.53
CA TYR A 222 1.77 -8.80 8.68
C TYR A 222 2.33 -7.39 8.71
N HIS A 223 3.28 -7.15 9.60
CA HIS A 223 3.98 -5.88 9.77
C HIS A 223 5.40 -6.07 9.24
N VAL A 224 5.81 -5.26 8.28
CA VAL A 224 7.12 -5.34 7.63
C VAL A 224 7.73 -3.94 7.50
N GLU A 225 9.00 -3.82 7.89
CA GLU A 225 9.71 -2.56 7.73
C GLU A 225 10.15 -2.36 6.28
N VAL A 226 9.83 -1.20 5.71
CA VAL A 226 10.17 -0.86 4.33
C VAL A 226 10.55 0.63 4.23
N PRO A 227 11.44 1.01 3.30
CA PRO A 227 11.70 2.41 3.01
C PRO A 227 10.46 3.08 2.40
N ALA A 228 10.01 4.20 2.98
CA ALA A 228 8.97 5.06 2.43
C ALA A 228 9.24 6.54 2.80
N PRO A 229 8.71 7.52 2.05
CA PRO A 229 8.81 8.92 2.41
C PRO A 229 7.96 9.21 3.64
N GLN A 230 8.46 10.07 4.54
CA GLN A 230 7.74 10.52 5.73
C GLN A 230 7.87 12.04 5.86
N THR A 231 6.80 12.70 6.34
CA THR A 231 6.93 14.09 6.81
C THR A 231 7.83 14.08 8.04
N GLY A 232 8.97 14.76 7.99
CA GLY A 232 9.83 14.85 9.17
C GLY A 232 9.12 15.52 10.35
N THR A 233 8.90 14.79 11.42
CA THR A 233 9.52 15.21 12.68
C THR A 233 10.80 14.39 12.83
N ALA A 234 11.92 15.06 13.11
CA ALA A 234 13.06 14.38 13.67
C ALA A 234 12.57 13.63 14.92
N SER A 235 12.79 12.32 14.98
CA SER A 235 12.76 11.65 16.27
C SER A 235 13.74 12.40 17.15
N ALA A 236 13.29 12.87 18.31
CA ALA A 236 14.15 13.50 19.29
C ALA A 236 15.35 12.59 19.51
N SER A 237 16.54 13.16 19.29
CA SER A 237 17.82 12.50 19.50
C SER A 237 17.86 11.90 20.89
N ASP A 238 18.26 10.64 20.98
CA ASP A 238 18.87 10.09 22.19
C ASP A 238 19.90 11.08 22.71
N SER A 239 19.59 11.67 23.86
CA SER A 239 20.53 12.47 24.62
C SER A 239 21.58 11.51 25.19
N PRO A 240 22.87 11.65 24.88
CA PRO A 240 23.89 10.86 25.55
C PRO A 240 23.88 11.26 27.02
N GLY A 241 23.62 10.28 27.89
CA GLY A 241 23.71 10.44 29.33
C GLY A 241 25.08 10.98 29.72
N SER A 242 25.07 12.12 30.39
CA SER A 242 26.21 12.64 31.12
C SER A 242 26.19 11.99 32.50
N LEU A 243 27.14 11.10 32.76
CA LEU A 243 27.75 10.87 34.07
C LEU A 243 29.22 10.47 33.85
#